data_AF-A0A7Z9UV25-F1
#
_entry.id   AF-A0A7Z9UV25-F1
#
_cell.length_a   1.000
_cell.length_b   1.000
_cell.length_c   1.000
_cell.angle_alpha   90.00
_cell.angle_beta   90.00
_cell.angle_gamma   90.00
#
_symmetry.space_group_name_H-M   'P 1'
#
loop_
_entity.id
_entity.type
_entity.pdbx_description
1 polymer ?
#
loop_
_entity_poly.entity_id
_entity_poly.type
_entity_poly.pdbx_seq_one_letter_code
_entity_poly.pdbx_strand_id
1 'polypeptide(L)'
;MKPLLLILLSVSLTILSVLIEAQEDSLVLYFSFDEEVEEEIKDLSVHRNHGKVSGKPKWGKGKLGQSLAFDAVDDQVVVPTTESLAIEVAITMMAWVNPGKELLNDW
;
A
#
# COMPACT_ATOMS: atom_id res chain seq x y z
N MET A 1 -37.91 1.68 16.07
CA MET A 1 -36.89 2.34 15.21
C MET A 1 -35.70 2.89 16.01
N LYS A 2 -35.88 3.69 17.07
CA LYS A 2 -34.79 4.24 17.89
C LYS A 2 -33.82 3.22 18.54
N PRO A 3 -34.26 2.10 19.17
CA PRO A 3 -33.33 1.18 19.83
C PRO A 3 -32.52 0.32 18.86
N LEU A 4 -33.08 -0.02 17.69
CA LEU A 4 -32.37 -0.77 16.64
C LEU A 4 -31.24 0.06 16.01
N LEU A 5 -31.47 1.35 15.80
CA LEU A 5 -30.46 2.28 15.29
C LEU A 5 -29.28 2.43 16.26
N LEU A 6 -29.56 2.49 17.57
CA LEU A 6 -28.53 2.56 18.62
C LEU A 6 -27.67 1.29 18.69
N ILE A 7 -28.29 0.11 18.55
CA ILE A 7 -27.56 -1.18 18.53
C ILE A 7 -26.72 -1.31 17.25
N LEU A 8 -27.25 -0.92 16.10
CA LEU A 8 -26.49 -0.90 14.84
C LEU A 8 -25.29 0.05 14.92
N LEU A 9 -25.48 1.23 15.52
CA LEU A 9 -24.40 2.19 15.73
C LEU A 9 -23.33 1.65 16.69
N SER A 10 -23.73 1.02 17.81
CA SER A 10 -22.76 0.44 18.76
C SER A 10 -21.99 -0.72 18.14
N VAL A 11 -22.66 -1.60 17.39
CA VAL A 11 -22.02 -2.72 16.70
C VAL A 11 -21.06 -2.21 15.62
N SER A 12 -21.47 -1.21 14.83
CA SER A 12 -20.59 -0.55 13.86
C SER A 12 -19.37 0.08 14.52
N LEU A 13 -19.55 0.72 15.68
CA LEU A 13 -18.45 1.37 16.41
C LEU A 13 -17.47 0.35 16.98
N THR A 14 -17.97 -0.78 17.50
CA THR A 14 -17.12 -1.89 17.97
C THR A 14 -16.38 -2.58 16.83
N ILE A 15 -17.01 -2.78 15.67
CA ILE A 15 -16.35 -3.37 14.50
C ILE A 15 -15.24 -2.43 14.00
N LEU A 16 -15.52 -1.12 13.94
CA LEU A 16 -14.54 -0.13 13.49
C LEU A 16 -13.32 -0.05 14.43
N SER A 17 -13.53 -0.16 15.75
CA SER A 17 -12.42 -0.15 16.72
C SER A 17 -11.54 -1.40 16.62
N VAL A 18 -12.12 -2.59 16.43
CA VAL A 18 -11.35 -3.84 16.23
C VAL A 18 -10.53 -3.81 14.93
N LEU A 19 -11.05 -3.20 13.86
CA LEU A 19 -10.32 -3.10 12.59
C LEU A 19 -9.08 -2.20 12.68
N ILE A 20 -9.14 -1.16 13.54
CA ILE A 20 -7.98 -0.30 13.83
C ILE A 20 -6.94 -1.07 14.66
N GLU A 21 -7.39 -1.86 15.64
CA GLU A 21 -6.54 -2.67 16.52
C GLU A 21 -5.88 -3.87 15.80
N ALA A 22 -6.43 -4.30 14.66
CA ALA A 22 -5.86 -5.35 13.82
C ALA A 22 -4.66 -4.90 12.97
N GLN A 23 -4.31 -3.61 13.00
CA GLN A 23 -3.22 -3.07 12.19
C GLN A 23 -1.91 -3.04 12.97
N GLU A 24 -0.90 -3.72 12.44
CA GLU A 24 0.43 -3.83 13.07
C GLU A 24 1.20 -2.51 12.95
N ASP A 25 1.51 -1.87 14.09
CA ASP A 25 2.32 -0.62 14.14
C ASP A 25 3.71 -0.79 13.48
N SER A 26 4.24 -2.01 13.45
CA SER A 26 5.53 -2.33 12.82
C SER A 26 5.48 -2.34 11.28
N LEU A 27 4.29 -2.43 10.69
CA LEU A 27 4.12 -2.33 9.24
C LEU A 27 4.06 -0.84 8.85
N VAL A 28 5.19 -0.32 8.37
CA VAL A 28 5.32 1.12 8.11
C VAL A 28 5.02 1.53 6.67
N LEU A 29 4.85 0.56 5.77
CA LEU A 29 4.50 0.82 4.37
C LEU A 29 3.83 -0.41 3.74
N TYR A 30 2.62 -0.24 3.22
CA TYR A 30 1.90 -1.29 2.49
C TYR A 30 1.18 -0.73 1.26
N PHE A 31 1.71 -1.05 0.09
CA PHE A 31 1.07 -0.80 -1.20
C PHE A 31 0.49 -2.09 -1.75
N SER A 32 -0.84 -2.17 -1.87
CA SER A 32 -1.50 -3.33 -2.51
C SER A 32 -1.48 -3.24 -4.03
N PHE A 33 -1.48 -2.01 -4.58
CA PHE A 33 -1.67 -1.73 -6.00
C PHE A 33 -2.99 -2.30 -6.56
N ASP A 34 -4.05 -2.41 -5.76
CA ASP A 34 -5.34 -2.94 -6.22
C ASP A 34 -6.28 -1.88 -6.84
N GLU A 35 -6.05 -0.60 -6.55
CA GLU A 35 -6.81 0.53 -7.10
C GLU A 35 -5.96 1.29 -8.13
N GLU A 36 -6.48 1.44 -9.35
CA GLU A 36 -5.84 2.28 -10.37
C GLU A 36 -5.99 3.75 -9.99
N VAL A 37 -4.86 4.46 -9.96
CA VAL A 37 -4.75 5.86 -9.57
C VAL A 37 -3.76 6.57 -10.50
N GLU A 38 -3.91 7.90 -10.60
CA GLU A 38 -3.05 8.73 -11.44
C GLU A 38 -1.87 9.36 -10.68
N GLU A 39 -2.09 9.80 -9.43
CA GLU A 39 -1.12 10.63 -8.71
C GLU A 39 -0.57 10.02 -7.41
N GLU A 40 -1.40 9.30 -6.65
CA GLU A 40 -1.06 8.90 -5.28
C GLU A 40 -1.43 7.44 -5.00
N ILE A 41 -0.43 6.62 -4.71
CA ILE A 41 -0.58 5.26 -4.18
C ILE A 41 -0.79 5.37 -2.66
N LYS A 42 -1.94 4.91 -2.20
CA LYS A 42 -2.25 4.86 -0.78
C LYS A 42 -1.41 3.80 -0.08
N ASP A 43 -0.67 4.25 0.93
CA ASP A 43 -0.19 3.38 1.99
C ASP A 43 -1.37 2.97 2.86
N LEU A 44 -1.61 1.66 2.90
CA LEU A 44 -2.70 1.06 3.65
C LEU A 44 -2.34 0.81 5.12
N SER A 45 -1.10 1.09 5.56
CA SER A 45 -0.70 1.02 6.97
C SER A 45 -1.29 2.16 7.82
N VAL A 46 -1.13 2.07 9.15
CA VAL A 46 -1.50 3.16 10.07
C VAL A 46 -0.68 4.43 9.85
N HIS A 47 0.52 4.33 9.28
CA HIS A 47 1.47 5.45 9.13
C HIS A 47 1.15 6.35 7.95
N ARG A 48 0.37 5.86 6.98
CA ARG A 48 -0.12 6.63 5.83
C ARG A 48 1.01 7.31 5.05
N ASN A 49 2.13 6.62 4.88
CA ASN A 49 3.27 7.02 4.06
C ASN A 49 2.93 6.91 2.56
N HIS A 50 1.94 7.68 2.10
CA HIS A 50 1.44 7.64 0.72
C HIS A 50 2.55 7.97 -0.28
N GLY A 51 2.55 7.24 -1.40
CA GLY A 51 3.55 7.37 -2.45
C GLY A 51 3.02 8.20 -3.61
N LYS A 52 3.82 9.14 -4.12
CA LYS A 52 3.50 9.90 -5.33
C LYS A 52 4.00 9.17 -6.56
N VAL A 53 3.13 9.00 -7.55
CA VAL A 53 3.50 8.45 -8.85
C VAL A 53 4.24 9.51 -9.65
N SER A 54 5.37 9.13 -10.23
CA SER A 54 6.12 9.90 -11.22
C SER A 54 6.34 9.03 -12.44
N GLY A 55 6.39 9.65 -13.63
CA GLY A 55 6.31 8.94 -14.90
C GLY A 55 4.85 8.62 -15.29
N LYS A 56 4.66 7.56 -16.07
CA LYS A 56 3.34 7.02 -16.46
C LYS A 56 3.35 5.50 -16.43
N PRO A 57 3.56 4.90 -15.24
CA PRO A 57 3.57 3.47 -15.12
C PRO A 57 2.21 2.89 -15.51
N LYS A 58 2.24 1.67 -16.04
CA LYS A 58 1.04 1.02 -16.57
C LYS A 58 0.43 0.10 -15.52
N TRP A 59 -0.89 0.14 -15.42
CA TRP A 59 -1.64 -0.83 -14.63
C TRP A 59 -1.79 -2.14 -15.40
N GLY A 60 -1.79 -3.24 -14.66
CA GLY A 60 -1.96 -4.57 -15.22
C GLY A 60 -2.28 -5.60 -14.16
N LYS A 61 -2.58 -6.83 -14.60
CA LYS A 61 -2.87 -7.93 -13.69
C LYS A 61 -1.62 -8.33 -12.90
N GLY A 62 -1.73 -8.29 -11.57
CA GLY A 62 -0.67 -8.69 -10.65
C GLY A 62 -0.72 -10.17 -10.27
N LYS A 63 0.16 -10.57 -9.35
CA LYS A 63 0.09 -11.90 -8.72
C LYS A 63 -1.22 -12.08 -7.95
N LEU A 64 -1.63 -11.03 -7.25
CA LEU A 64 -2.92 -10.85 -6.59
C LEU A 64 -3.48 -9.54 -7.13
N GLY A 65 -4.77 -9.51 -7.48
CA GLY A 65 -5.43 -8.29 -7.98
C GLY A 65 -4.67 -7.62 -9.14
N GLN A 66 -4.30 -6.36 -8.92
CA GLN A 66 -3.59 -5.53 -9.89
C GLN A 66 -2.10 -5.34 -9.51
N SER A 67 -1.36 -4.70 -10.40
CA SER A 67 0.05 -4.38 -10.22
C SER A 67 0.43 -3.17 -11.06
N LEU A 68 1.52 -2.53 -10.67
CA LEU A 68 2.12 -1.44 -11.41
C LEU A 68 3.33 -1.94 -12.21
N ALA A 69 3.36 -1.66 -13.52
CA ALA A 69 4.45 -2.02 -14.43
C ALA A 69 5.28 -0.77 -14.75
N PHE A 70 6.56 -0.85 -14.42
CA PHE A 70 7.54 0.23 -14.58
C PHE A 70 8.37 -0.02 -15.85
N ASP A 71 8.61 1.04 -16.63
CA ASP A 71 9.37 0.95 -17.89
C ASP A 71 10.90 1.09 -17.75
N ALA A 72 11.39 1.32 -16.53
CA ALA A 72 12.80 1.55 -16.20
C ALA A 72 13.42 2.82 -16.83
N VAL A 73 12.60 3.79 -17.27
CA VAL A 73 13.05 5.09 -17.79
C VAL A 73 12.82 6.19 -16.75
N ASP A 74 11.56 6.44 -16.39
CA ASP A 74 11.18 7.51 -15.45
C ASP A 74 10.03 7.15 -14.48
N ASP A 75 9.51 5.92 -14.60
CA ASP A 75 8.44 5.42 -13.74
C ASP A 75 8.93 5.11 -12.32
N GLN A 76 8.30 5.72 -11.33
CA GLN A 76 8.60 5.49 -9.90
C GLN A 76 7.41 5.83 -9.01
N VAL A 77 7.37 5.20 -7.82
CA VAL A 77 6.51 5.62 -6.71
C VAL A 77 7.40 6.17 -5.61
N VAL A 78 7.30 7.48 -5.34
CA VAL A 78 8.16 8.20 -4.41
C VAL A 78 7.44 8.43 -3.10
N VAL A 79 8.00 7.90 -2.03
CA VAL A 79 7.53 8.13 -0.66
C VAL A 79 8.48 9.14 0.02
N PRO A 80 8.00 10.30 0.48
CA PRO A 80 8.81 11.22 1.25
C PRO A 80 9.32 10.59 2.56
N THR A 81 10.52 10.96 3.00
CA THR A 81 11.03 10.51 4.31
C THR A 81 10.12 10.97 5.44
N THR A 82 9.79 10.05 6.34
CA THR A 82 9.07 10.30 7.60
C THR A 82 9.79 9.61 8.75
N GLU A 83 9.45 9.96 10.00
CA GLU A 83 10.03 9.31 11.19
C GLU A 83 9.76 7.80 11.21
N SER A 84 8.55 7.39 10.81
CA SER A 84 8.17 5.96 10.74
C SER A 84 8.99 5.14 9.72
N LEU A 85 9.60 5.79 8.73
CA LEU A 85 10.45 5.15 7.73
C LEU A 85 11.94 5.17 8.12
N ALA A 86 12.29 5.75 9.26
CA ALA A 86 13.66 5.76 9.75
C ALA A 86 14.10 4.33 10.14
N ILE A 87 15.13 3.82 9.45
CA ILE A 87 15.70 2.51 9.74
C ILE A 87 16.68 2.66 10.90
N GLU A 88 16.25 2.33 12.12
CA GLU A 88 17.11 2.43 13.31
C GLU A 88 17.93 1.17 13.59
N VAL A 89 17.34 -0.01 13.35
CA VAL A 89 17.97 -1.30 13.69
C VAL A 89 17.92 -2.27 12.51
N ALA A 90 16.72 -2.65 12.08
CA ALA A 90 16.50 -3.63 11.02
C ALA A 90 15.14 -3.40 10.37
N ILE A 91 15.01 -3.86 9.13
CA ILE A 91 13.76 -3.88 8.39
C ILE A 91 13.56 -5.22 7.71
N THR A 92 12.30 -5.53 7.41
CA THR A 92 11.92 -6.59 6.47
C THR A 92 11.17 -5.95 5.31
N MET A 93 11.51 -6.34 4.09
CA MET A 93 10.81 -5.92 2.89
C MET A 93 10.33 -7.16 2.14
N MET A 94 9.11 -7.09 1.62
CA MET A 94 8.53 -8.14 0.79
C MET A 94 7.72 -7.53 -0.34
N ALA A 95 7.84 -8.10 -1.53
CA ALA A 95 7.10 -7.66 -2.71
C ALA A 95 6.87 -8.83 -3.67
N TRP A 96 5.77 -8.77 -4.41
CA TRP A 96 5.59 -9.57 -5.62
C TRP A 96 6.24 -8.84 -6.79
N VAL A 97 7.27 -9.43 -7.37
CA VAL A 97 8.02 -8.84 -8.49
C VAL A 97 7.96 -9.77 -9.70
N ASN A 98 7.58 -9.22 -10.85
CA ASN A 98 7.70 -9.88 -12.14
C ASN A 98 8.77 -9.13 -12.96
N PRO A 99 10.03 -9.59 -12.94
CA PRO A 99 11.12 -8.90 -13.62
C PRO A 99 10.86 -8.88 -15.14
N GLY A 100 11.05 -7.71 -15.76
CA GLY A 100 10.99 -7.57 -17.22
C GLY A 100 12.02 -8.48 -17.89
N LYS A 101 11.73 -8.94 -19.12
CA LYS A 101 12.63 -9.82 -19.88
C LYS A 101 14.02 -9.23 -20.07
N GLU A 102 14.10 -7.90 -20.18
CA GLU A 102 15.34 -7.13 -20.26
C GLU A 102 16.29 -7.44 -19.08
N LEU A 103 15.73 -7.58 -17.86
CA LEU A 103 16.48 -7.81 -16.62
C LEU A 103 16.91 -9.27 -16.41
N LEU A 104 16.42 -10.19 -17.24
CA LEU A 104 16.67 -11.63 -17.09
C LEU A 104 17.81 -12.15 -17.98
N ASN A 105 18.42 -11.29 -18.81
CA ASN A 105 19.49 -11.68 -19.74
C ASN A 105 20.90 -11.24 -19.31
N ASP A 106 21.02 -10.48 -18.21
CA ASP A 106 22.29 -9.90 -17.74
C ASP A 106 22.96 -10.68 -16.59
N TRP A 107 22.75 -12.01 -16.51
CA TRP A 107 23.42 -12.90 -15.55
C TRP A 107 24.42 -13.84 -16.23
#